data_AF-A0A931LL06-F1
#
_entry.id   AF-A0A931LL06-F1
#
_cell.length_a   1.000
_cell.length_b   1.000
_cell.length_c   1.000
_cell.angle_alpha   90.00
_cell.angle_beta   90.00
_cell.angle_gamma   90.00
#
_symmetry.space_group_name_H-M   'P 1'
#
loop_
_entity.id
_entity.type
_entity.pdbx_description
1 polymer ?
#
loop_
_entity_poly.entity_id
_entity_poly.type
_entity_poly.pdbx_seq_one_letter_code
_entity_poly.pdbx_strand_id
1 'polypeptide(L)'
;MTRNRFIKPLLLSLCLLVALLVPAKATITAKLPVPLPANETLTYDFTPTTTGEIKATIIVQAPQGVTAQIFRSGQEKPVVDYSGSFPQTLTTTVGESDVGRAWTFEVKNGTNRALDGRIELTYPKRYCKEAVEEFKFKMSYDSGNELEDYHCQMLLSILRSLPRPQLRRLTEIHAVSPDPSLLGVYSSSVVTLFGLSASRSFALVAYHEIGHLVHLSTSTKDQRDRWHKLFEDSGRDRDNFILDPIDRSLYAMTNEFEDYAVTYSAYIANTQETVEEALNRRAAGRPLVFEKLKLLAEYFKYTDNNQQRIYIYRVGTDIPVPKIERASVLLTSDGLPDFSGEIKWESF
;
A
#
# COMPACT_ATOMS: atom_id res chain seq x y z
N MET A 1 27.88 -13.93 70.21
CA MET A 1 26.80 -14.23 69.23
C MET A 1 26.03 -12.95 68.97
N THR A 2 26.39 -12.20 67.94
CA THR A 2 25.65 -11.02 67.49
C THR A 2 25.98 -10.82 66.01
N ARG A 3 25.09 -11.32 65.15
CA ARG A 3 25.16 -11.19 63.68
C ARG A 3 24.60 -9.81 63.30
N ASN A 4 25.48 -8.85 63.05
CA ASN A 4 25.12 -7.62 62.33
C ASN A 4 25.09 -7.91 60.83
N ARG A 5 23.88 -8.02 60.27
CA ARG A 5 23.62 -7.93 58.84
C ARG A 5 23.48 -6.46 58.48
N PHE A 6 24.54 -5.86 57.95
CA PHE A 6 24.43 -4.57 57.27
C PHE A 6 24.26 -4.77 55.76
N ILE A 7 23.26 -4.07 55.28
CA ILE A 7 22.67 -4.06 53.95
C ILE A 7 23.69 -3.46 52.97
N LYS A 8 23.92 -4.14 51.85
CA LYS A 8 24.74 -3.62 50.74
C LYS A 8 24.05 -2.38 50.13
N PRO A 9 24.77 -1.28 49.86
CA PRO A 9 24.21 -0.20 49.05
C PRO A 9 24.20 -0.66 47.59
N LEU A 10 23.01 -0.70 47.01
CA LEU A 10 22.80 -0.89 45.57
C LEU A 10 23.25 0.42 44.89
N LEU A 11 24.47 0.41 44.34
CA LEU A 11 24.95 1.47 43.45
C LEU A 11 24.02 1.53 42.23
N LEU A 12 23.24 2.62 42.16
CA LEU A 12 22.63 3.13 40.94
C LEU A 12 23.77 3.40 39.94
N SER A 13 24.06 2.42 39.09
CA SER A 13 24.81 2.67 37.87
C SER A 13 23.80 3.00 36.79
N LEU A 14 23.73 4.30 36.52
CA LEU A 14 23.07 4.93 35.40
C LEU A 14 23.68 4.39 34.09
N CYS A 15 23.25 3.20 33.67
CA CYS A 15 23.49 2.74 32.30
C CYS A 15 22.61 3.58 31.38
N LEU A 16 23.22 4.64 30.86
CA LEU A 16 22.86 5.31 29.63
C LEU A 16 22.52 4.22 28.61
N LEU A 17 21.22 3.95 28.43
CA LEU A 17 20.73 3.18 27.31
C LEU A 17 20.94 4.12 26.10
N VAL A 18 22.15 4.09 25.54
CA VAL A 18 22.32 4.40 24.12
C VAL A 18 21.47 3.34 23.45
N ALA A 19 20.21 3.68 23.17
CA ALA A 19 19.45 3.01 22.15
C ALA A 19 20.34 3.11 20.92
N LEU A 20 21.07 2.05 20.64
CA LEU A 20 21.55 1.73 19.31
C LEU A 20 20.27 1.68 18.48
N LEU A 21 19.89 2.84 17.95
CA LEU A 21 18.93 2.98 16.88
C LEU A 21 19.53 2.14 15.76
N VAL A 22 19.15 0.87 15.71
CA VAL A 22 19.21 0.12 14.47
C VAL A 22 18.30 0.92 13.55
N PRO A 23 18.83 1.63 12.52
CA PRO A 23 17.95 2.34 11.62
C PRO A 23 17.02 1.29 11.01
N ALA A 24 15.72 1.49 11.19
CA ALA A 24 14.69 0.66 10.60
C ALA A 24 14.94 0.61 9.08
N LYS A 25 15.18 -0.58 8.54
CA LYS A 25 15.44 -0.76 7.10
C LYS A 25 14.14 -1.14 6.41
N ALA A 26 13.28 -0.13 6.32
CA ALA A 26 12.02 -0.11 5.62
C ALA A 26 12.16 0.84 4.42
N THR A 27 11.86 0.36 3.22
CA THR A 27 12.38 0.90 1.95
C THR A 27 11.53 0.35 0.80
N ILE A 28 11.69 0.91 -0.41
CA ILE A 28 11.02 0.39 -1.61
C ILE A 28 11.93 -0.59 -2.33
N THR A 29 11.38 -1.68 -2.89
CA THR A 29 12.14 -2.74 -3.58
C THR A 29 11.83 -2.80 -5.08
N ALA A 30 12.81 -2.50 -5.91
CA ALA A 30 12.78 -2.79 -7.34
C ALA A 30 13.07 -4.29 -7.57
N LYS A 31 12.19 -4.98 -8.29
CA LYS A 31 12.42 -6.33 -8.82
C LYS A 31 12.96 -6.17 -10.23
N LEU A 32 14.22 -6.57 -10.43
CA LEU A 32 14.96 -6.31 -11.66
C LEU A 32 14.88 -7.52 -12.61
N PRO A 33 14.91 -7.28 -13.93
CA PRO A 33 14.61 -8.30 -14.92
C PRO A 33 15.65 -9.43 -14.93
N VAL A 34 15.13 -10.65 -15.06
CA VAL A 34 15.85 -11.89 -15.30
C VAL A 34 15.01 -12.74 -16.27
N PRO A 35 15.61 -13.54 -17.17
CA PRO A 35 17.04 -13.86 -17.26
C PRO A 35 17.94 -12.70 -17.73
N LEU A 36 19.16 -12.62 -17.20
CA LEU A 36 20.21 -11.72 -17.72
C LEU A 36 21.10 -12.49 -18.72
N PRO A 37 21.14 -12.13 -20.02
CA PRO A 37 21.90 -12.90 -21.00
C PRO A 37 23.41 -12.94 -20.75
N ALA A 38 24.09 -13.88 -21.41
CA ALA A 38 25.55 -14.05 -21.31
C ALA A 38 26.30 -12.80 -21.78
N ASN A 39 27.33 -12.38 -21.03
CA ASN A 39 28.15 -11.19 -21.29
C ASN A 39 27.39 -9.85 -21.29
N GLU A 40 26.14 -9.83 -20.85
CA GLU A 40 25.35 -8.60 -20.72
C GLU A 40 25.53 -7.95 -19.34
N THR A 41 25.24 -6.65 -19.30
CA THR A 41 25.19 -5.87 -18.06
C THR A 41 23.78 -5.34 -17.86
N LEU A 42 23.19 -5.65 -16.71
CA LEU A 42 22.00 -4.98 -16.21
C LEU A 42 22.45 -3.69 -15.53
N THR A 43 21.99 -2.55 -16.01
CA THR A 43 22.17 -1.25 -15.37
C THR A 43 20.82 -0.73 -14.92
N TYR A 44 20.75 -0.30 -13.67
CA TYR A 44 19.52 0.21 -13.07
C TYR A 44 19.78 1.50 -12.29
N ASP A 45 19.17 2.59 -12.75
CA ASP A 45 19.28 3.90 -12.11
C ASP A 45 18.18 4.09 -11.07
N PHE A 46 18.54 4.68 -9.94
CA PHE A 46 17.59 4.97 -8.86
C PHE A 46 18.01 6.22 -8.08
N THR A 47 17.02 6.90 -7.51
CA THR A 47 17.26 8.11 -6.70
C THR A 47 16.63 7.95 -5.32
N PRO A 48 17.44 7.80 -4.26
CA PRO A 48 16.96 7.86 -2.90
C PRO A 48 16.44 9.27 -2.54
N THR A 49 15.30 9.36 -1.86
CA THR A 49 14.69 10.65 -1.47
C THR A 49 14.71 10.89 0.04
N THR A 50 15.36 9.98 0.80
CA THR A 50 15.66 10.16 2.22
C THR A 50 16.89 9.33 2.61
N THR A 51 17.37 9.48 3.84
CA THR A 51 18.48 8.69 4.38
C THR A 51 18.03 7.28 4.73
N GLY A 52 18.95 6.31 4.58
CA GLY A 52 18.64 4.91 4.85
C GLY A 52 19.57 3.94 4.14
N GLU A 53 19.30 2.65 4.26
CA GLU A 53 20.08 1.60 3.59
C GLU A 53 19.68 1.45 2.12
N ILE A 54 20.69 1.23 1.27
CA ILE A 54 20.53 0.56 -0.02
C ILE A 54 20.95 -0.89 0.16
N LYS A 55 20.08 -1.82 -0.23
CA LYS A 55 20.30 -3.26 -0.13
C LYS A 55 20.02 -3.91 -1.49
N ALA A 56 21.01 -4.57 -2.07
CA ALA A 56 20.82 -5.40 -3.26
C ALA A 56 20.89 -6.89 -2.87
N THR A 57 19.83 -7.64 -3.17
CA THR A 57 19.76 -9.10 -2.95
C THR A 57 19.81 -9.80 -4.29
N ILE A 58 20.83 -10.63 -4.49
CA ILE A 58 21.08 -11.30 -5.77
C ILE A 58 21.13 -12.81 -5.50
N ILE A 59 20.22 -13.54 -6.13
CA ILE A 59 20.09 -15.00 -6.01
C ILE A 59 20.04 -15.54 -7.44
N VAL A 60 21.16 -16.02 -7.98
CA VAL A 60 21.26 -16.48 -9.39
C VAL A 60 21.90 -17.86 -9.50
N GLN A 61 21.53 -18.60 -10.55
CA GLN A 61 22.03 -19.96 -10.83
C GLN A 61 23.41 -19.98 -11.53
N ALA A 62 24.34 -19.13 -11.08
CA ALA A 62 25.75 -19.18 -11.49
C ALA A 62 26.64 -18.56 -10.39
N PRO A 63 27.46 -19.35 -9.68
CA PRO A 63 28.24 -18.84 -8.55
C PRO A 63 29.60 -18.24 -8.94
N GLN A 64 29.96 -18.14 -10.22
CA GLN A 64 31.25 -17.58 -10.64
C GLN A 64 31.06 -16.75 -11.92
N GLY A 65 31.82 -15.66 -12.04
CA GLY A 65 31.81 -14.79 -13.21
C GLY A 65 30.70 -13.72 -13.21
N VAL A 66 29.98 -13.55 -12.10
CA VAL A 66 29.00 -12.48 -11.94
C VAL A 66 29.57 -11.40 -11.02
N THR A 67 29.48 -10.15 -11.45
CA THR A 67 29.88 -8.99 -10.63
C THR A 67 28.69 -8.10 -10.38
N ALA A 68 28.63 -7.51 -9.18
CA ALA A 68 27.57 -6.61 -8.80
C ALA A 68 28.14 -5.38 -8.10
N GLN A 69 27.73 -4.20 -8.56
CA GLN A 69 28.35 -2.93 -8.20
C GLN A 69 27.29 -1.86 -7.94
N ILE A 70 27.55 -0.98 -6.97
CA ILE A 70 26.70 0.19 -6.67
C ILE A 70 27.54 1.45 -6.79
N PHE A 71 27.09 2.39 -7.61
CA PHE A 71 27.76 3.66 -7.88
C PHE A 71 26.91 4.83 -7.42
N ARG A 72 27.57 5.91 -7.00
CA ARG A 72 26.95 7.24 -6.97
C ARG A 72 27.10 7.86 -8.36
N SER A 73 26.06 8.53 -8.84
CA SER A 73 26.10 9.19 -10.14
C SER A 73 27.31 10.13 -10.26
N GLY A 74 28.04 10.01 -11.37
CA GLY A 74 29.26 10.75 -11.65
C GLY A 74 30.53 10.25 -10.94
N GLN A 75 30.51 9.07 -10.30
CA GLN A 75 31.71 8.45 -9.75
C GLN A 75 32.14 7.23 -10.58
N GLU A 76 33.43 7.18 -10.94
CA GLU A 76 34.02 6.02 -11.64
C GLU A 76 34.28 4.83 -10.71
N LYS A 77 34.43 5.09 -9.40
CA LYS A 77 34.67 4.04 -8.41
C LYS A 77 33.36 3.63 -7.75
N PRO A 78 33.05 2.34 -7.68
CA PRO A 78 31.87 1.87 -6.97
C PRO A 78 32.00 2.10 -5.47
N VAL A 79 30.86 2.39 -4.83
CA VAL A 79 30.73 2.43 -3.36
C VAL A 79 30.68 1.02 -2.79
N VAL A 80 30.11 0.08 -3.54
CA VAL A 80 30.13 -1.35 -3.24
C VAL A 80 30.54 -2.10 -4.50
N ASP A 81 31.55 -2.97 -4.37
CA ASP A 81 32.05 -3.81 -5.45
C ASP A 81 32.12 -5.26 -4.97
N TYR A 82 31.45 -6.15 -5.68
CA TYR A 82 31.45 -7.56 -5.37
C TYR A 82 31.64 -8.40 -6.62
N SER A 83 32.62 -9.30 -6.55
CA SER A 83 32.87 -10.35 -7.52
C SER A 83 33.01 -11.67 -6.75
N GLY A 84 32.10 -12.61 -6.96
CA GLY A 84 32.08 -13.84 -6.18
C GLY A 84 30.88 -14.73 -6.45
N SER A 85 30.55 -15.57 -5.46
CA SER A 85 29.48 -16.57 -5.54
C SER A 85 28.18 -16.11 -4.92
N PHE A 86 27.08 -16.40 -5.61
CA PHE A 86 25.72 -16.08 -5.18
C PHE A 86 25.03 -17.29 -4.51
N PRO A 87 24.11 -17.09 -3.56
CA PRO A 87 23.41 -15.84 -3.22
C PRO A 87 24.25 -14.85 -2.42
N GLN A 88 24.08 -13.56 -2.71
CA GLN A 88 24.77 -12.48 -2.01
C GLN A 88 23.80 -11.34 -1.69
N THR A 89 24.02 -10.70 -0.55
CA THR A 89 23.39 -9.42 -0.20
C THR A 89 24.48 -8.36 -0.11
N LEU A 90 24.31 -7.27 -0.85
CA LEU A 90 25.16 -6.09 -0.81
C LEU A 90 24.44 -4.98 -0.05
N THR A 91 25.14 -4.26 0.82
CA THR A 91 24.56 -3.17 1.60
C THR A 91 25.45 -1.94 1.59
N THR A 92 24.82 -0.77 1.54
CA THR A 92 25.44 0.54 1.76
C THR A 92 24.40 1.50 2.33
N THR A 93 24.79 2.73 2.63
CA THR A 93 23.91 3.72 3.27
C THR A 93 23.93 5.04 2.51
N VAL A 94 22.73 5.61 2.34
CA VAL A 94 22.51 6.98 1.84
C VAL A 94 22.70 7.95 3.01
N GLY A 95 23.76 8.74 2.96
CA GLY A 95 23.99 9.86 3.87
C GLY A 95 23.20 11.10 3.44
N GLU A 96 23.14 12.12 4.30
CA GLU A 96 22.40 13.36 4.03
C GLU A 96 22.83 14.05 2.73
N SER A 97 24.14 14.03 2.42
CA SER A 97 24.71 14.61 1.20
C SER A 97 24.34 13.87 -0.08
N ASP A 98 23.83 12.64 0.02
CA ASP A 98 23.48 11.78 -1.12
C ASP A 98 21.96 11.73 -1.37
N VAL A 99 21.15 12.36 -0.54
CA VAL A 99 19.69 12.44 -0.72
C VAL A 99 19.37 13.26 -1.97
N GLY A 100 18.52 12.74 -2.84
CA GLY A 100 18.14 13.36 -4.11
C GLY A 100 19.21 13.24 -5.21
N ARG A 101 20.36 12.62 -4.92
CA ARG A 101 21.37 12.31 -5.92
C ARG A 101 21.03 10.98 -6.61
N ALA A 102 21.24 10.89 -7.91
CA ALA A 102 21.11 9.63 -8.64
C ALA A 102 22.21 8.62 -8.25
N TRP A 103 21.85 7.34 -8.27
CA TRP A 103 22.70 6.19 -8.04
C TRP A 103 22.46 5.18 -9.15
N THR A 104 23.45 4.31 -9.38
CA THR A 104 23.38 3.27 -10.40
C THR A 104 23.75 1.95 -9.76
N PHE A 105 22.94 0.93 -10.01
CA PHE A 105 23.23 -0.45 -9.65
C PHE A 105 23.50 -1.25 -10.92
N GLU A 106 24.62 -1.96 -10.93
CA GLU A 106 25.04 -2.76 -12.08
C GLU A 106 25.22 -4.23 -11.68
N VAL A 107 24.68 -5.13 -12.50
CA VAL A 107 24.97 -6.57 -12.42
C VAL A 107 25.49 -7.01 -13.78
N LYS A 108 26.74 -7.46 -13.83
CA LYS A 108 27.38 -7.93 -15.05
C LYS A 108 27.46 -9.45 -15.02
N ASN A 109 26.93 -10.07 -16.06
CA ASN A 109 27.05 -11.50 -16.30
C ASN A 109 28.28 -11.78 -17.16
N GLY A 110 29.44 -12.00 -16.55
CA GLY A 110 30.66 -12.41 -17.25
C GLY A 110 30.72 -13.90 -17.62
N THR A 111 29.59 -14.62 -17.58
CA THR A 111 29.51 -16.05 -17.92
C THR A 111 29.07 -16.25 -19.36
N ASN A 112 29.19 -17.49 -19.86
CA ASN A 112 28.73 -17.90 -21.19
C ASN A 112 27.28 -18.42 -21.21
N ARG A 113 26.52 -18.25 -20.12
CA ARG A 113 25.11 -18.66 -20.00
C ARG A 113 24.28 -17.50 -19.47
N ALA A 114 22.97 -17.54 -19.70
CA ALA A 114 22.07 -16.57 -19.06
C ALA A 114 22.03 -16.81 -17.54
N LEU A 115 21.88 -15.75 -16.76
CA LEU A 115 21.58 -15.84 -15.33
C LEU A 115 20.07 -15.92 -15.14
N ASP A 116 19.62 -17.05 -14.60
CA ASP A 116 18.28 -17.19 -14.05
C ASP A 116 18.32 -16.99 -12.54
N GLY A 117 17.25 -16.42 -11.98
CA GLY A 117 17.14 -16.24 -10.53
C GLY A 117 16.26 -15.08 -10.10
N ARG A 118 16.78 -14.26 -9.18
CA ARG A 118 16.11 -13.09 -8.63
C ARG A 118 17.13 -12.01 -8.29
N ILE A 119 16.86 -10.79 -8.75
CA ILE A 119 17.64 -9.60 -8.43
C ILE A 119 16.67 -8.57 -7.84
N GLU A 120 16.89 -8.17 -6.59
CA GLU A 120 16.06 -7.19 -5.88
C GLU A 120 16.95 -6.05 -5.39
N LEU A 121 16.60 -4.80 -5.72
CA LEU A 121 17.26 -3.61 -5.23
C LEU A 121 16.31 -2.81 -4.34
N THR A 122 16.67 -2.67 -3.08
CA THR A 122 15.89 -1.98 -2.08
C THR A 122 16.58 -0.68 -1.68
N TYR A 123 15.87 0.46 -1.73
CA TYR A 123 16.45 1.78 -1.41
C TYR A 123 15.42 2.74 -0.77
N PRO A 124 15.85 3.84 -0.11
CA PRO A 124 14.95 4.66 0.68
C PRO A 124 14.28 5.78 -0.15
N LYS A 125 12.95 5.70 -0.27
CA LYS A 125 12.09 6.83 -0.67
C LYS A 125 11.29 7.32 0.53
N ARG A 126 11.23 8.64 0.75
CA ARG A 126 10.69 9.27 1.98
C ARG A 126 9.33 8.71 2.39
N TYR A 127 8.33 8.86 1.53
CA TYR A 127 6.96 8.48 1.86
C TYR A 127 6.74 6.97 1.85
N CYS A 128 7.45 6.23 0.99
CA CYS A 128 7.37 4.77 0.98
C CYS A 128 7.97 4.17 2.25
N LYS A 129 9.09 4.74 2.74
CA LYS A 129 9.67 4.40 4.04
C LYS A 129 8.66 4.64 5.17
N GLU A 130 8.05 5.82 5.21
CA GLU A 130 7.04 6.17 6.21
C GLU A 130 5.84 5.22 6.20
N ALA A 131 5.31 4.88 5.01
CA ALA A 131 4.22 3.93 4.87
C ALA A 131 4.59 2.52 5.35
N VAL A 132 5.74 1.99 4.93
CA VAL A 132 6.24 0.67 5.36
C VAL A 132 6.49 0.65 6.88
N GLU A 133 7.05 1.72 7.43
CA GLU A 133 7.29 1.83 8.88
C GLU A 133 6.00 1.88 9.68
N GLU A 134 5.00 2.61 9.21
CA GLU A 134 3.74 2.81 9.94
C GLU A 134 2.77 1.62 9.82
N PHE A 135 2.75 0.93 8.68
CA PHE A 135 1.77 -0.11 8.37
C PHE A 135 2.35 -1.52 8.25
N LYS A 136 3.69 -1.68 8.29
CA LYS A 136 4.39 -2.98 8.36
C LYS A 136 4.11 -3.93 7.19
N PHE A 137 3.99 -3.39 5.98
CA PHE A 137 3.85 -4.15 4.72
C PHE A 137 5.05 -3.88 3.80
N LYS A 138 5.22 -4.63 2.70
CA LYS A 138 6.27 -4.39 1.71
C LYS A 138 5.81 -3.45 0.60
N MET A 139 6.70 -2.59 0.10
CA MET A 139 6.47 -1.87 -1.15
C MET A 139 7.48 -2.33 -2.19
N SER A 140 6.99 -2.75 -3.35
CA SER A 140 7.85 -3.21 -4.42
C SER A 140 7.31 -2.83 -5.80
N TYR A 141 8.16 -2.92 -6.82
CA TYR A 141 7.73 -2.71 -8.20
C TYR A 141 8.64 -3.45 -9.19
N ASP A 142 8.12 -3.74 -10.37
CA ASP A 142 8.91 -4.27 -11.49
C ASP A 142 9.60 -3.12 -12.24
N SER A 143 10.85 -3.33 -12.65
CA SER A 143 11.64 -2.33 -13.39
C SER A 143 10.84 -1.64 -14.51
N GLY A 144 10.87 -0.30 -14.54
CA GLY A 144 10.07 0.53 -15.45
C GLY A 144 8.70 0.95 -14.91
N ASN A 145 8.36 0.55 -13.68
CA ASN A 145 7.11 0.90 -12.99
C ASN A 145 7.39 1.50 -11.61
N GLU A 146 8.33 2.43 -11.56
CA GLU A 146 8.82 3.02 -10.33
C GLU A 146 7.71 3.78 -9.60
N LEU A 147 7.44 3.44 -8.34
CA LEU A 147 6.62 4.29 -7.48
C LEU A 147 7.41 5.55 -7.15
N GLU A 148 7.11 6.62 -7.89
CA GLU A 148 7.58 7.97 -7.58
C GLU A 148 7.14 8.48 -6.20
N ASP A 149 7.82 9.51 -5.71
CA ASP A 149 7.57 10.06 -4.38
C ASP A 149 6.11 10.49 -4.19
N TYR A 150 5.46 11.03 -5.23
CA TYR A 150 4.05 11.40 -5.20
C TYR A 150 3.13 10.16 -5.15
N HIS A 151 3.49 9.03 -5.78
CA HIS A 151 2.75 7.77 -5.62
C HIS A 151 2.88 7.24 -4.20
N CYS A 152 4.10 7.24 -3.65
CA CYS A 152 4.35 6.85 -2.27
C CYS A 152 3.58 7.75 -1.29
N GLN A 153 3.52 9.07 -1.54
CA GLN A 153 2.76 10.02 -0.74
C GLN A 153 1.26 9.70 -0.81
N MET A 154 0.72 9.50 -2.01
CA MET A 154 -0.68 9.16 -2.20
C MET A 154 -1.06 7.86 -1.48
N LEU A 155 -0.24 6.81 -1.61
CA LEU A 155 -0.43 5.55 -0.88
C LEU A 155 -0.37 5.75 0.63
N LEU A 156 0.55 6.58 1.14
CA LEU A 156 0.62 6.90 2.56
C LEU A 156 -0.68 7.60 3.04
N SER A 157 -1.17 8.60 2.31
CA SER A 157 -2.41 9.31 2.63
C SER A 157 -3.63 8.38 2.59
N ILE A 158 -3.71 7.48 1.60
CA ILE A 158 -4.72 6.41 1.51
C ILE A 158 -4.69 5.55 2.76
N LEU A 159 -3.53 5.00 3.12
CA LEU A 159 -3.41 4.09 4.25
C LEU A 159 -3.74 4.78 5.59
N ARG A 160 -3.36 6.05 5.76
CA ARG A 160 -3.69 6.85 6.97
C ARG A 160 -5.15 7.21 7.08
N SER A 161 -5.81 7.44 5.95
CA SER A 161 -7.25 7.71 5.93
C SER A 161 -8.07 6.51 6.41
N LEU A 162 -7.59 5.29 6.22
CA LEU A 162 -8.38 4.08 6.51
C LEU A 162 -8.31 3.62 7.97
N PRO A 163 -9.37 2.96 8.48
CA PRO A 163 -9.32 2.33 9.79
C PRO A 163 -8.24 1.24 9.84
N ARG A 164 -7.35 1.28 10.84
CA ARG A 164 -6.24 0.31 10.99
C ARG A 164 -6.66 -1.17 10.89
N PRO A 165 -7.81 -1.63 11.43
CA PRO A 165 -8.23 -3.02 11.28
C PRO A 165 -8.37 -3.48 9.82
N GLN A 166 -8.74 -2.58 8.90
CA GLN A 166 -8.91 -2.88 7.48
C GLN A 166 -7.59 -3.22 6.78
N LEU A 167 -6.46 -2.75 7.31
CA LEU A 167 -5.14 -2.91 6.71
C LEU A 167 -4.32 -4.04 7.34
N ARG A 168 -4.83 -4.69 8.39
CA ARG A 168 -4.05 -5.64 9.22
C ARG A 168 -3.45 -6.81 8.44
N ARG A 169 -4.08 -7.17 7.32
CA ARG A 169 -3.71 -8.31 6.48
C ARG A 169 -2.96 -7.89 5.23
N LEU A 170 -2.72 -6.60 4.98
CA LEU A 170 -1.92 -6.13 3.87
C LEU A 170 -0.45 -6.57 4.08
N THR A 171 0.10 -7.33 3.13
CA THR A 171 1.49 -7.80 3.19
C THR A 171 2.38 -7.10 2.19
N GLU A 172 1.85 -6.68 1.05
CA GLU A 172 2.62 -6.02 -0.01
C GLU A 172 1.71 -5.12 -0.87
N ILE A 173 2.25 -3.97 -1.29
CA ILE A 173 1.76 -3.21 -2.43
C ILE A 173 2.83 -3.33 -3.52
N HIS A 174 2.44 -3.84 -4.69
CA HIS A 174 3.33 -4.13 -5.80
C HIS A 174 2.90 -3.37 -7.05
N ALA A 175 3.77 -2.57 -7.65
CA ALA A 175 3.51 -1.94 -8.94
C ALA A 175 4.10 -2.75 -10.10
N VAL A 176 3.31 -2.95 -11.15
CA VAL A 176 3.69 -3.75 -12.32
C VAL A 176 3.34 -3.00 -13.60
N SER A 177 3.86 -3.51 -14.72
CA SER A 177 3.62 -2.96 -16.05
C SER A 177 2.13 -2.78 -16.34
N PRO A 178 1.71 -1.70 -17.03
CA PRO A 178 0.32 -1.51 -17.41
C PRO A 178 -0.23 -2.73 -18.14
N ASP A 179 -1.42 -3.17 -17.75
CA ASP A 179 -2.19 -4.19 -18.47
C ASP A 179 -3.39 -3.50 -19.12
N PRO A 180 -3.66 -3.73 -20.43
CA PRO A 180 -4.78 -3.09 -21.11
C PRO A 180 -6.16 -3.51 -20.58
N SER A 181 -6.23 -4.58 -19.79
CA SER A 181 -7.46 -5.17 -19.25
C SER A 181 -7.60 -5.03 -17.73
N LEU A 182 -6.53 -4.66 -17.01
CA LEU A 182 -6.51 -4.61 -15.55
C LEU A 182 -5.88 -3.31 -15.05
N LEU A 183 -6.50 -2.70 -14.04
CA LEU A 183 -5.98 -1.53 -13.32
C LEU A 183 -5.37 -1.91 -11.97
N GLY A 184 -5.85 -3.01 -11.39
CA GLY A 184 -5.40 -3.55 -10.11
C GLY A 184 -5.78 -5.02 -9.97
N VAL A 185 -5.10 -5.73 -9.07
CA VAL A 185 -5.46 -7.08 -8.63
C VAL A 185 -5.10 -7.26 -7.16
N TYR A 186 -6.06 -7.72 -6.37
CA TYR A 186 -5.83 -8.26 -5.04
C TYR A 186 -5.66 -9.79 -5.10
N SER A 187 -4.54 -10.30 -4.58
CA SER A 187 -4.34 -11.73 -4.39
C SER A 187 -3.47 -12.01 -3.17
N SER A 188 -3.90 -12.94 -2.30
CA SER A 188 -3.08 -13.45 -1.19
C SER A 188 -2.46 -12.34 -0.33
N SER A 189 -3.25 -11.32 0.06
CA SER A 189 -2.78 -10.17 0.84
C SER A 189 -1.85 -9.18 0.13
N VAL A 190 -1.65 -9.34 -1.18
CA VAL A 190 -0.90 -8.41 -2.03
C VAL A 190 -1.88 -7.58 -2.84
N VAL A 191 -1.70 -6.26 -2.81
CA VAL A 191 -2.36 -5.31 -3.72
C VAL A 191 -1.39 -5.05 -4.88
N THR A 192 -1.77 -5.47 -6.08
CA THR A 192 -1.00 -5.23 -7.30
C THR A 192 -1.64 -4.08 -8.07
N LEU A 193 -0.86 -3.08 -8.46
CA LEU A 193 -1.32 -1.90 -9.20
C LEU A 193 -0.71 -1.92 -10.59
N PHE A 194 -1.55 -1.90 -11.63
CA PHE A 194 -1.15 -1.98 -13.02
C PHE A 194 -1.15 -0.59 -13.63
N GLY A 195 0.02 -0.14 -14.05
CA GLY A 195 0.19 1.22 -14.55
C GLY A 195 0.04 2.27 -13.45
N LEU A 196 0.91 3.26 -13.51
CA LEU A 196 0.98 4.32 -12.51
C LEU A 196 0.48 5.61 -13.14
N SER A 197 -0.67 6.10 -12.69
CA SER A 197 -1.18 7.42 -13.08
C SER A 197 -1.09 8.39 -11.90
N ALA A 198 -0.59 9.59 -12.15
CA ALA A 198 -0.56 10.67 -11.17
C ALA A 198 -1.95 11.34 -11.08
N SER A 199 -2.95 10.65 -10.53
CA SER A 199 -4.32 11.15 -10.54
C SER A 199 -5.22 10.56 -9.45
N ARG A 200 -6.41 11.15 -9.31
CA ARG A 200 -7.54 10.58 -8.56
C ARG A 200 -7.83 9.12 -8.91
N SER A 201 -7.67 8.73 -10.18
CA SER A 201 -7.92 7.35 -10.62
C SER A 201 -7.00 6.35 -9.92
N PHE A 202 -5.72 6.68 -9.73
CA PHE A 202 -4.80 5.81 -8.98
C PHE A 202 -5.26 5.61 -7.54
N ALA A 203 -5.70 6.68 -6.87
CA ALA A 203 -6.22 6.56 -5.50
C ALA A 203 -7.46 5.65 -5.45
N LEU A 204 -8.39 5.82 -6.38
CA LEU A 204 -9.62 5.04 -6.42
C LEU A 204 -9.38 3.56 -6.78
N VAL A 205 -8.41 3.26 -7.65
CA VAL A 205 -7.96 1.88 -7.91
C VAL A 205 -7.35 1.28 -6.65
N ALA A 206 -6.46 2.00 -5.95
CA ALA A 206 -5.89 1.51 -4.71
C ALA A 206 -6.96 1.25 -3.63
N TYR A 207 -7.97 2.12 -3.49
CA TYR A 207 -9.10 1.87 -2.60
C TYR A 207 -9.95 0.66 -3.04
N HIS A 208 -10.16 0.47 -4.34
CA HIS A 208 -10.86 -0.69 -4.87
C HIS A 208 -10.13 -1.98 -4.46
N GLU A 209 -8.82 -2.08 -4.68
CA GLU A 209 -8.05 -3.28 -4.30
C GLU A 209 -7.97 -3.49 -2.78
N ILE A 210 -7.94 -2.40 -2.01
CA ILE A 210 -8.08 -2.49 -0.55
C ILE A 210 -9.50 -2.95 -0.17
N GLY A 211 -10.52 -2.60 -0.93
CA GLY A 211 -11.88 -3.13 -0.79
C GLY A 211 -11.92 -4.65 -0.87
N HIS A 212 -11.22 -5.24 -1.85
CA HIS A 212 -11.04 -6.70 -1.95
C HIS A 212 -10.35 -7.28 -0.70
N LEU A 213 -9.26 -6.66 -0.25
CA LEU A 213 -8.57 -7.03 0.99
C LEU A 213 -9.54 -7.02 2.19
N VAL A 214 -10.32 -5.96 2.36
CA VAL A 214 -11.28 -5.81 3.46
C VAL A 214 -12.33 -6.92 3.37
N HIS A 215 -12.93 -7.11 2.20
CA HIS A 215 -13.97 -8.12 2.01
C HIS A 215 -13.50 -9.52 2.35
N LEU A 216 -12.32 -9.91 1.86
CA LEU A 216 -11.83 -11.28 1.96
C LEU A 216 -11.16 -11.57 3.30
N SER A 217 -10.56 -10.55 3.94
CA SER A 217 -9.70 -10.76 5.10
C SER A 217 -10.28 -10.27 6.43
N THR A 218 -11.27 -9.38 6.40
CA THR A 218 -11.85 -8.77 7.62
C THR A 218 -13.31 -9.12 7.84
N SER A 219 -14.07 -9.43 6.77
CA SER A 219 -15.48 -9.77 6.89
C SER A 219 -15.71 -11.02 7.73
N THR A 220 -16.79 -11.00 8.51
CA THR A 220 -17.31 -12.24 9.11
C THR A 220 -17.97 -13.12 8.04
N LYS A 221 -18.23 -14.39 8.38
CA LYS A 221 -18.99 -15.27 7.48
C LYS A 221 -20.39 -14.70 7.21
N ASP A 222 -21.07 -14.21 8.25
CA ASP A 222 -22.40 -13.60 8.14
C ASP A 222 -22.41 -12.40 7.18
N GLN A 223 -21.44 -11.49 7.30
CA GLN A 223 -21.35 -10.34 6.40
C GLN A 223 -21.14 -10.76 4.94
N ARG A 224 -20.29 -11.76 4.68
CA ARG A 224 -20.10 -12.28 3.32
C ARG A 224 -21.36 -12.95 2.79
N ASP A 225 -22.03 -13.77 3.59
CA ASP A 225 -23.27 -14.45 3.19
C ASP A 225 -24.38 -13.43 2.86
N ARG A 226 -24.52 -12.39 3.68
CA ARG A 226 -25.47 -11.28 3.45
C ARG A 226 -25.13 -10.49 2.19
N TRP A 227 -23.86 -10.20 1.95
CA TRP A 227 -23.42 -9.51 0.74
C TRP A 227 -23.69 -10.35 -0.51
N HIS A 228 -23.29 -11.63 -0.48
CA HIS A 228 -23.53 -12.57 -1.57
C HIS A 228 -25.02 -12.67 -1.91
N LYS A 229 -25.88 -12.77 -0.89
CA LYS A 229 -27.33 -12.77 -1.10
C LYS A 229 -27.83 -11.48 -1.77
N LEU A 230 -27.36 -10.32 -1.34
CA LEU A 230 -27.74 -9.04 -1.96
C LEU A 230 -27.26 -8.95 -3.42
N PHE A 231 -26.10 -9.51 -3.73
CA PHE A 231 -25.60 -9.63 -5.10
C PHE A 231 -26.49 -10.57 -5.94
N GLU A 232 -26.83 -11.77 -5.44
CA GLU A 232 -27.75 -12.69 -6.13
C GLU A 232 -29.12 -12.04 -6.39
N ASP A 233 -29.68 -11.38 -5.37
CA ASP A 233 -30.96 -10.67 -5.46
C ASP A 233 -30.90 -9.49 -6.45
N SER A 234 -29.69 -8.96 -6.77
CA SER A 234 -29.49 -7.90 -7.77
C SER A 234 -29.68 -8.38 -9.20
N GLY A 235 -29.47 -9.68 -9.46
CA GLY A 235 -29.62 -10.29 -10.77
C GLY A 235 -28.80 -9.57 -11.86
N ARG A 236 -29.46 -9.27 -12.99
CA ARG A 236 -28.85 -8.53 -14.13
C ARG A 236 -29.31 -7.07 -14.21
N ASP A 237 -30.05 -6.59 -13.23
CA ASP A 237 -30.57 -5.22 -13.25
C ASP A 237 -29.47 -4.24 -12.84
N ARG A 238 -29.10 -3.39 -13.79
CA ARG A 238 -28.05 -2.38 -13.64
C ARG A 238 -28.35 -1.41 -12.49
N ASP A 239 -29.63 -1.19 -12.19
CA ASP A 239 -30.06 -0.26 -11.15
C ASP A 239 -29.83 -0.80 -9.72
N ASN A 240 -29.36 -2.04 -9.59
CA ASN A 240 -28.97 -2.65 -8.32
C ASN A 240 -27.46 -2.58 -8.03
N PHE A 241 -26.69 -1.91 -8.91
CA PHE A 241 -25.24 -1.76 -8.79
C PHE A 241 -24.83 -0.28 -8.77
N ILE A 242 -23.80 0.03 -7.99
CA ILE A 242 -23.14 1.33 -8.03
C ILE A 242 -22.27 1.41 -9.29
N LEU A 243 -22.27 2.57 -9.96
CA LEU A 243 -21.38 2.82 -11.10
C LEU A 243 -19.97 3.09 -10.58
N ASP A 244 -18.97 2.59 -11.31
CA ASP A 244 -17.58 2.76 -10.94
C ASP A 244 -17.21 4.27 -10.85
N PRO A 245 -16.64 4.76 -9.73
CA PRO A 245 -16.27 6.17 -9.59
C PRO A 245 -15.09 6.60 -10.49
N ILE A 246 -14.39 5.65 -11.12
CA ILE A 246 -13.26 5.87 -12.03
C ILE A 246 -13.75 6.19 -13.44
N ASP A 247 -14.57 5.32 -14.02
CA ASP A 247 -14.96 5.37 -15.44
C ASP A 247 -16.47 5.28 -15.68
N ARG A 248 -17.28 5.20 -14.61
CA ARG A 248 -18.75 5.06 -14.65
C ARG A 248 -19.23 3.78 -15.33
N SER A 249 -18.36 2.77 -15.46
CA SER A 249 -18.72 1.46 -15.96
C SER A 249 -19.57 0.68 -14.95
N LEU A 250 -20.08 -0.47 -15.40
CA LEU A 250 -20.81 -1.44 -14.58
C LEU A 250 -19.91 -2.57 -14.10
N TYR A 251 -18.64 -2.28 -13.80
CA TYR A 251 -17.68 -3.30 -13.42
C TYR A 251 -18.15 -4.12 -12.20
N ALA A 252 -18.90 -3.50 -11.30
CA ALA A 252 -19.60 -4.12 -10.16
C ALA A 252 -20.51 -5.31 -10.53
N MET A 253 -20.99 -5.42 -11.77
CA MET A 253 -21.85 -6.53 -12.21
C MET A 253 -21.07 -7.82 -12.50
N THR A 254 -19.73 -7.78 -12.52
CA THR A 254 -18.89 -8.90 -12.94
C THR A 254 -19.02 -10.10 -12.01
N ASN A 255 -18.92 -9.86 -10.70
CA ASN A 255 -19.09 -10.83 -9.63
C ASN A 255 -19.29 -10.10 -8.29
N GLU A 256 -19.59 -10.83 -7.22
CA GLU A 256 -19.88 -10.29 -5.89
C GLU A 256 -18.69 -9.55 -5.25
N PHE A 257 -17.46 -9.92 -5.62
CA PHE A 257 -16.24 -9.29 -5.12
C PHE A 257 -16.05 -7.91 -5.78
N GLU A 258 -16.25 -7.81 -7.09
CA GLU A 258 -16.21 -6.52 -7.79
C GLU A 258 -17.35 -5.59 -7.34
N ASP A 259 -18.55 -6.13 -7.11
CA ASP A 259 -19.64 -5.35 -6.53
C ASP A 259 -19.24 -4.73 -5.19
N TYR A 260 -18.59 -5.51 -4.32
CA TYR A 260 -18.10 -5.01 -3.04
C TYR A 260 -17.01 -3.95 -3.24
N ALA A 261 -15.97 -4.25 -4.02
CA ALA A 261 -14.82 -3.38 -4.19
C ALA A 261 -15.18 -2.05 -4.87
N VAL A 262 -16.06 -2.08 -5.88
CA VAL A 262 -16.60 -0.87 -6.51
C VAL A 262 -17.43 -0.06 -5.52
N THR A 263 -18.34 -0.70 -4.77
CA THR A 263 -19.17 0.00 -3.78
C THR A 263 -18.31 0.60 -2.66
N TYR A 264 -17.27 -0.11 -2.22
CA TYR A 264 -16.28 0.35 -1.24
C TYR A 264 -15.52 1.57 -1.76
N SER A 265 -14.98 1.51 -2.98
CA SER A 265 -14.28 2.62 -3.61
C SER A 265 -15.19 3.83 -3.83
N ALA A 266 -16.45 3.62 -4.26
CA ALA A 266 -17.43 4.69 -4.43
C ALA A 266 -17.78 5.39 -3.10
N TYR A 267 -18.02 4.61 -2.04
CA TYR A 267 -18.24 5.13 -0.69
C TYR A 267 -17.08 6.02 -0.24
N ILE A 268 -15.84 5.65 -0.56
CA ILE A 268 -14.67 6.46 -0.22
C ILE A 268 -14.51 7.68 -1.13
N ALA A 269 -14.77 7.52 -2.43
CA ALA A 269 -14.66 8.58 -3.43
C ALA A 269 -15.50 9.80 -3.04
N ASN A 270 -16.76 9.56 -2.66
CA ASN A 270 -17.65 10.54 -2.07
C ASN A 270 -18.77 9.82 -1.31
N THR A 271 -18.68 9.79 0.02
CA THR A 271 -19.66 9.08 0.84
C THR A 271 -21.05 9.70 0.76
N GLN A 272 -21.14 11.02 0.70
CA GLN A 272 -22.42 11.72 0.69
C GLN A 272 -23.18 11.44 -0.61
N GLU A 273 -22.54 11.63 -1.76
CA GLU A 273 -23.16 11.34 -3.07
C GLU A 273 -23.60 9.88 -3.18
N THR A 274 -22.78 8.95 -2.70
CA THR A 274 -23.09 7.51 -2.74
C THR A 274 -24.31 7.16 -1.87
N VAL A 275 -24.40 7.75 -0.67
CA VAL A 275 -25.54 7.55 0.24
C VAL A 275 -26.82 8.19 -0.32
N GLU A 276 -26.72 9.41 -0.86
CA GLU A 276 -27.84 10.11 -1.50
C GLU A 276 -28.39 9.31 -2.70
N GLU A 277 -27.49 8.76 -3.54
CA GLU A 277 -27.88 7.88 -4.65
C GLU A 277 -28.67 6.66 -4.16
N ALA A 278 -28.22 5.99 -3.11
CA ALA A 278 -28.90 4.83 -2.57
C ALA A 278 -30.28 5.17 -1.95
N LEU A 279 -30.38 6.30 -1.26
CA LEU A 279 -31.64 6.80 -0.71
C LEU A 279 -32.66 7.12 -1.82
N ASN A 280 -32.21 7.76 -2.89
CA ASN A 280 -33.04 8.06 -4.05
C ASN A 280 -33.54 6.78 -4.75
N ARG A 281 -32.66 5.78 -4.93
CA ARG A 281 -33.06 4.48 -5.49
C ARG A 281 -34.06 3.75 -4.58
N ARG A 282 -33.86 3.76 -3.26
CA ARG A 282 -34.82 3.21 -2.29
C ARG A 282 -36.19 3.90 -2.38
N ALA A 283 -36.23 5.22 -2.45
CA ALA A 283 -37.47 5.99 -2.58
C ALA A 283 -38.22 5.66 -3.89
N ALA A 284 -37.49 5.30 -4.95
CA ALA A 284 -38.03 4.81 -6.22
C ALA A 284 -38.40 3.31 -6.22
N GLY A 285 -38.40 2.63 -5.07
CA GLY A 285 -38.75 1.22 -4.95
C GLY A 285 -37.62 0.24 -5.31
N ARG A 286 -36.38 0.70 -5.37
CA ARG A 286 -35.18 -0.11 -5.71
C ARG A 286 -34.17 -0.11 -4.54
N PRO A 287 -34.40 -0.94 -3.51
CA PRO A 287 -33.69 -0.81 -2.23
C PRO A 287 -32.33 -1.51 -2.17
N LEU A 288 -31.94 -2.30 -3.17
CA LEU A 288 -30.78 -3.20 -3.03
C LEU A 288 -29.46 -2.46 -2.81
N VAL A 289 -29.22 -1.35 -3.52
CA VAL A 289 -28.02 -0.51 -3.28
C VAL A 289 -28.01 0.03 -1.85
N PHE A 290 -29.17 0.44 -1.33
CA PHE A 290 -29.29 0.93 0.05
C PHE A 290 -28.97 -0.17 1.08
N GLU A 291 -29.45 -1.39 0.88
CA GLU A 291 -29.13 -2.51 1.78
C GLU A 291 -27.65 -2.92 1.68
N LYS A 292 -27.05 -2.88 0.49
CA LYS A 292 -25.60 -3.05 0.31
C LYS A 292 -24.82 -1.99 1.08
N LEU A 293 -25.20 -0.71 0.98
CA LEU A 293 -24.52 0.36 1.71
C LEU A 293 -24.65 0.23 3.23
N LYS A 294 -25.79 -0.23 3.76
CA LYS A 294 -25.92 -0.50 5.20
C LYS A 294 -24.93 -1.55 5.69
N LEU A 295 -24.72 -2.59 4.89
CA LEU A 295 -23.75 -3.64 5.18
C LEU A 295 -22.31 -3.13 5.06
N LEU A 296 -22.00 -2.38 4.00
CA LEU A 296 -20.69 -1.75 3.82
C LEU A 296 -20.36 -0.75 4.95
N ALA A 297 -21.35 0.01 5.41
CA ALA A 297 -21.21 0.98 6.48
C ALA A 297 -20.72 0.33 7.79
N GLU A 298 -21.01 -0.95 8.03
CA GLU A 298 -20.52 -1.68 9.22
C GLU A 298 -19.00 -1.65 9.35
N TYR A 299 -18.25 -1.61 8.24
CA TYR A 299 -16.78 -1.62 8.22
C TYR A 299 -16.16 -0.27 8.60
N PHE A 300 -16.95 0.80 8.54
CA PHE A 300 -16.53 2.17 8.83
C PHE A 300 -17.05 2.67 10.19
N LYS A 301 -17.85 1.85 10.88
CA LYS A 301 -18.35 2.13 12.22
C LYS A 301 -17.27 1.95 13.26
N TYR A 302 -17.28 2.82 14.26
CA TYR A 302 -16.42 2.71 15.43
C TYR A 302 -17.07 3.38 16.64
N THR A 303 -16.57 3.03 17.83
CA THR A 303 -17.00 3.64 19.09
C THR A 303 -16.03 4.74 19.49
N ASP A 304 -16.54 5.95 19.68
CA ASP A 304 -15.80 7.08 20.24
C ASP A 304 -16.55 7.61 21.46
N ASN A 305 -15.90 7.65 22.63
CA ASN A 305 -16.50 8.09 23.89
C ASN A 305 -17.90 7.48 24.17
N ASN A 306 -18.03 6.16 23.99
CA ASN A 306 -19.28 5.38 24.09
C ASN A 306 -20.40 5.75 23.09
N GLN A 307 -20.12 6.59 22.10
CA GLN A 307 -21.02 6.91 21.02
C GLN A 307 -20.60 6.16 19.74
N GLN A 308 -21.56 5.51 19.08
CA GLN A 308 -21.33 4.96 17.75
C GLN A 308 -21.17 6.10 16.75
N ARG A 309 -20.10 6.04 15.98
CA ARG A 309 -19.78 6.98 14.91
C ARG A 309 -19.42 6.20 13.65
N ILE A 310 -19.43 6.89 12.52
CA ILE A 310 -19.06 6.31 11.23
C ILE A 310 -18.14 7.26 10.48
N TYR A 311 -17.13 6.69 9.82
CA TYR A 311 -16.26 7.45 8.94
C TYR A 311 -16.94 7.71 7.59
N ILE A 312 -16.85 8.96 7.15
CA ILE A 312 -17.21 9.42 5.81
C ILE A 312 -15.98 10.00 5.12
N TYR A 313 -15.99 10.00 3.79
CA TYR A 313 -14.85 10.32 2.97
C TYR A 313 -15.21 11.21 1.79
N ARG A 314 -14.21 11.95 1.32
CA ARG A 314 -14.20 12.57 0.00
C ARG A 314 -12.78 12.55 -0.56
N VAL A 315 -12.66 12.24 -1.85
CA VAL A 315 -11.39 12.26 -2.58
C VAL A 315 -11.46 13.34 -3.65
N GLY A 316 -10.62 14.36 -3.48
CA GLY A 316 -10.49 15.49 -4.40
C GLY A 316 -9.96 15.10 -5.78
N THR A 317 -9.88 16.10 -6.66
CA THR A 317 -9.42 15.95 -8.05
C THR A 317 -8.04 16.58 -8.28
N ASP A 318 -7.35 17.00 -7.22
CA ASP A 318 -6.04 17.63 -7.31
C ASP A 318 -5.00 16.70 -7.96
N ILE A 319 -4.03 17.33 -8.65
CA ILE A 319 -2.94 16.65 -9.36
C ILE A 319 -1.62 17.22 -8.84
N PRO A 320 -0.57 16.39 -8.63
CA PRO A 320 -0.51 14.94 -8.84
C PRO A 320 -1.06 14.09 -7.69
N VAL A 321 -1.24 14.68 -6.51
CA VAL A 321 -1.75 13.99 -5.31
C VAL A 321 -3.12 14.56 -4.96
N PRO A 322 -4.21 13.78 -5.13
CA PRO A 322 -5.55 14.22 -4.77
C PRO A 322 -5.64 14.40 -3.26
N LYS A 323 -6.32 15.46 -2.82
CA LYS A 323 -6.62 15.63 -1.39
C LYS A 323 -7.57 14.52 -0.92
N ILE A 324 -7.17 13.76 0.09
CA ILE A 324 -8.01 12.74 0.73
C ILE A 324 -8.50 13.30 2.05
N GLU A 325 -9.81 13.27 2.26
CA GLU A 325 -10.41 13.76 3.48
C GLU A 325 -11.34 12.74 4.10
N ARG A 326 -11.29 12.65 5.43
CA ARG A 326 -12.17 11.82 6.24
C ARG A 326 -12.80 12.67 7.32
N ALA A 327 -14.05 12.42 7.63
CA ALA A 327 -14.70 12.97 8.81
C ALA A 327 -15.39 11.86 9.59
N SER A 328 -15.73 12.17 10.83
CA SER A 328 -16.50 11.29 11.70
C SER A 328 -17.85 11.92 12.02
N VAL A 329 -18.92 11.20 11.74
CA VAL A 329 -20.30 11.66 11.95
C VAL A 329 -21.12 10.65 12.73
N LEU A 330 -22.30 11.06 13.17
CA LEU A 330 -23.27 10.18 13.80
C LEU A 330 -23.94 9.29 12.75
N LEU A 331 -24.70 8.31 13.24
CA LEU A 331 -25.50 7.44 12.39
C LEU A 331 -26.96 7.87 12.44
N THR A 332 -27.66 7.73 11.32
CA THR A 332 -29.12 7.78 11.27
C THR A 332 -29.72 6.51 11.89
N SER A 333 -31.04 6.48 12.09
CA SER A 333 -31.77 5.27 12.56
C SER A 333 -31.63 4.07 11.61
N ASP A 334 -31.34 4.32 10.34
CA ASP A 334 -31.09 3.27 9.34
C ASP A 334 -29.65 2.72 9.39
N GLY A 335 -28.79 3.30 10.23
CA GLY A 335 -27.40 2.87 10.41
C GLY A 335 -26.43 3.34 9.33
N LEU A 336 -26.81 4.38 8.57
CA LEU A 336 -25.98 5.11 7.59
C LEU A 336 -25.46 6.43 8.20
N PRO A 337 -24.47 7.11 7.58
CA PRO A 337 -23.99 8.40 8.06
C PRO A 337 -25.08 9.47 8.11
N ASP A 338 -25.07 10.27 9.18
CA ASP A 338 -25.92 11.46 9.35
C ASP A 338 -25.15 12.72 8.94
N PHE A 339 -25.64 13.38 7.88
CA PHE A 339 -25.06 14.59 7.30
C PHE A 339 -25.72 15.89 7.79
N SER A 340 -26.65 15.83 8.75
CA SER A 340 -27.39 17.02 9.21
C SER A 340 -26.58 17.96 10.11
N GLY A 341 -25.51 17.45 10.73
CA GLY A 341 -24.64 18.20 11.63
C GLY A 341 -23.44 18.86 10.97
N GLU A 342 -22.67 19.62 11.76
CA GLU A 342 -21.37 20.14 11.32
C GLU A 342 -20.39 19.00 11.04
N ILE A 343 -19.77 19.00 9.86
CA ILE A 343 -18.80 17.99 9.45
C ILE A 343 -17.38 18.56 9.56
N LYS A 344 -16.59 17.96 10.45
CA LYS A 344 -15.18 18.31 10.67
C LYS A 344 -14.28 17.39 9.86
N TRP A 345 -13.79 17.88 8.73
CA TRP A 345 -12.91 17.15 7.83
C TRP A 345 -11.46 17.17 8.32
N GLU A 346 -10.86 15.98 8.39
CA GLU A 346 -9.43 15.75 8.52
C GLU A 346 -8.86 15.49 7.12
N SER A 347 -7.70 16.08 6.81
CA SER A 347 -7.01 15.89 5.52
C SER A 347 -5.77 15.03 5.69
N PHE A 348 -5.49 14.17 4.72
CA PHE A 348 -4.38 13.22 4.71
C PHE A 348 -3.42 13.44 3.55
#